data_AF-A0A928SMN7-F1
#
_entry.id   AF-A0A928SMN7-F1
#
_cell.length_a   1.000
_cell.length_b   1.000
_cell.length_c   1.000
_cell.angle_alpha   90.00
_cell.angle_beta   90.00
_cell.angle_gamma   90.00
#
_symmetry.space_group_name_H-M   'P 1'
#
loop_
_entity.id
_entity.type
_entity.pdbx_description
1 polymer ?
#
loop_
_entity_poly.entity_id
_entity_poly.type
_entity_poly.pdbx_seq_one_letter_code
_entity_poly.pdbx_strand_id
1 'polypeptide(L)'
;MPWIHAVITLVCWGFWAFLPKLAVKHLPDAFSALFYQQLGSVVCLLGYGATRGSLAPSFQPKGVLFAALAGIAATTGMAFYYRAAARLPVSVVSVTTALYPLVSVALALLVLGERLTPRQWLGAALALVAVALLAPAS
;
A
#
# COMPACT_ATOMS: atom_id res chain seq x y z
N MET A 1 -4.84 21.79 -5.80
CA MET A 1 -3.69 21.61 -4.90
C MET A 1 -3.24 20.15 -4.95
N PRO A 2 -2.02 19.84 -5.45
CA PRO A 2 -1.59 18.45 -5.71
C PRO A 2 -1.53 17.57 -4.45
N TRP A 3 -1.33 18.17 -3.27
CA TRP A 3 -1.18 17.47 -1.99
C TRP A 3 -2.46 16.82 -1.45
N ILE A 4 -3.64 17.23 -1.91
CA ILE A 4 -4.91 16.71 -1.37
C ILE A 4 -5.08 15.21 -1.62
N HIS A 5 -4.66 14.71 -2.79
CA HIS A 5 -4.71 13.29 -3.13
C HIS A 5 -3.77 12.47 -2.25
N ALA A 6 -2.60 13.02 -1.89
CA ALA A 6 -1.66 12.36 -0.99
C ALA A 6 -2.21 12.25 0.43
N VAL A 7 -2.89 13.28 0.93
CA VAL A 7 -3.55 13.26 2.24
C VAL A 7 -4.71 12.26 2.25
N ILE A 8 -5.56 12.25 1.22
CA ILE A 8 -6.64 11.25 1.09
C ILE A 8 -6.06 9.84 1.07
N THR A 9 -4.98 9.64 0.30
CA THR A 9 -4.28 8.34 0.23
C THR A 9 -3.77 7.90 1.59
N LEU A 10 -3.14 8.81 2.35
CA LEU A 10 -2.66 8.53 3.71
C LEU A 10 -3.80 8.05 4.63
N VAL A 11 -4.94 8.75 4.60
CA VAL A 11 -6.11 8.40 5.41
C VAL A 11 -6.66 7.03 5.00
N CYS A 12 -6.85 6.81 3.70
CA CYS A 12 -7.33 5.52 3.19
C CYS A 12 -6.39 4.36 3.55
N TRP A 13 -5.07 4.55 3.41
CA TRP A 13 -4.07 3.56 3.81
C TRP A 13 -4.06 3.30 5.32
N GLY A 14 -4.27 4.34 6.15
CA GLY A 14 -4.39 4.20 7.59
C GLY A 14 -5.59 3.33 8.00
N PHE A 15 -6.77 3.61 7.42
CA PHE A 15 -7.95 2.75 7.61
C PHE A 15 -7.70 1.34 7.09
N TRP A 16 -7.11 1.22 5.90
CA TRP A 16 -6.79 -0.06 5.30
C TRP A 16 -5.81 -0.88 6.15
N ALA A 17 -4.83 -0.28 6.82
CA ALA A 17 -3.90 -1.03 7.68
C ALA A 17 -4.59 -1.66 8.91
N PHE A 18 -5.66 -1.02 9.40
CA PHE A 18 -6.41 -1.49 10.55
C PHE A 18 -7.44 -2.59 10.22
N LEU A 19 -8.17 -2.44 9.11
CA LEU A 19 -9.29 -3.33 8.74
C LEU A 19 -8.93 -4.82 8.58
N PRO A 20 -7.77 -5.24 8.02
CA PRO A 20 -7.36 -6.62 7.94
C PRO A 20 -7.36 -7.33 9.29
N LYS A 21 -6.98 -6.63 10.37
CA LYS A 21 -7.02 -7.20 11.72
C LYS A 21 -8.43 -7.52 12.17
N LEU A 22 -9.40 -6.67 11.82
CA LEU A 22 -10.81 -6.93 12.11
C LEU A 22 -11.32 -8.09 11.25
N ALA A 23 -10.99 -8.09 9.96
CA ALA A 23 -11.43 -9.13 9.02
C ALA A 23 -10.95 -10.54 9.46
N VAL A 24 -9.68 -10.71 9.85
CA VAL A 24 -9.16 -12.02 10.29
C VAL A 24 -9.71 -12.51 11.63
N LYS A 25 -10.40 -11.66 12.41
CA LYS A 25 -11.13 -12.13 13.60
C LYS A 25 -12.43 -12.86 13.24
N HIS A 26 -13.00 -12.56 12.08
CA HIS A 26 -14.27 -13.12 11.61
C HIS A 26 -14.10 -14.10 10.46
N LEU A 27 -12.97 -14.03 9.74
CA LEU A 27 -12.64 -14.89 8.61
C LEU A 27 -11.44 -15.77 8.98
N PRO A 28 -11.60 -17.10 9.09
CA PRO A 28 -10.55 -18.01 9.53
C PRO A 28 -9.45 -18.22 8.46
N ASP A 29 -9.74 -17.94 7.19
CA ASP A 29 -8.81 -18.12 6.09
C ASP A 29 -8.44 -16.80 5.39
N ALA A 30 -7.17 -16.67 5.02
CA ALA A 30 -6.66 -15.46 4.36
C ALA A 30 -7.21 -15.27 2.94
N PHE A 31 -7.64 -16.35 2.29
CA PHE A 31 -8.16 -16.30 0.93
C PHE A 31 -9.50 -15.56 0.87
N SER A 32 -10.44 -15.89 1.76
CA SER A 32 -11.73 -15.20 1.90
C SER A 32 -11.54 -13.72 2.17
N ALA A 33 -10.62 -13.37 3.08
CA ALA A 33 -10.35 -11.97 3.40
C ALA A 33 -9.80 -11.18 2.20
N LEU A 34 -8.88 -11.78 1.42
CA LEU A 34 -8.38 -11.21 0.17
C LEU A 34 -9.48 -11.12 -0.89
N PHE A 35 -10.29 -12.17 -1.04
CA PHE A 35 -11.37 -12.21 -2.01
C PHE A 35 -12.36 -11.07 -1.82
N TYR A 36 -12.86 -10.89 -0.59
CA TYR A 36 -13.78 -9.78 -0.29
C TYR A 36 -13.11 -8.41 -0.40
N GLN A 37 -11.82 -8.30 -0.08
CA GLN A 37 -11.06 -7.07 -0.33
C GLN A 37 -11.01 -6.73 -1.83
N GLN A 38 -10.75 -7.71 -2.69
CA GLN A 38 -10.72 -7.47 -4.14
C GLN A 38 -12.09 -7.19 -4.73
N LEU A 39 -13.16 -7.79 -4.21
CA LEU A 39 -14.51 -7.37 -4.56
C LEU A 39 -14.75 -5.89 -4.22
N GLY A 40 -14.31 -5.43 -3.04
CA GLY A 40 -14.34 -4.01 -2.67
C GLY A 40 -13.55 -3.13 -3.64
N SER A 41 -12.34 -3.54 -4.03
CA SER A 41 -11.51 -2.83 -5.02
C SER A 41 -12.20 -2.72 -6.38
N VAL A 42 -12.88 -3.78 -6.84
CA VAL A 42 -13.65 -3.78 -8.09
C VAL A 42 -14.82 -2.80 -8.02
N VAL A 43 -15.55 -2.75 -6.90
CA VAL A 43 -16.64 -1.76 -6.70
C VAL A 43 -16.09 -0.33 -6.81
N CYS A 44 -14.96 -0.05 -6.16
CA CYS A 44 -14.31 1.27 -6.27
C CYS A 44 -13.86 1.59 -7.70
N LEU A 45 -13.31 0.61 -8.42
CA LEU A 45 -12.89 0.77 -9.82
C LEU A 45 -14.08 1.08 -10.74
N LEU A 46 -15.20 0.35 -10.59
CA LEU A 46 -16.42 0.59 -11.35
C LEU A 46 -17.01 1.97 -11.04
N GLY A 47 -17.03 2.37 -9.76
CA GLY A 47 -17.44 3.71 -9.36
C GLY A 47 -16.58 4.80 -10.00
N TYR A 48 -15.25 4.62 -10.02
CA TYR A 48 -14.34 5.56 -10.68
C TYR A 48 -14.55 5.59 -12.21
N GLY A 49 -14.79 4.46 -12.85
CA GLY A 49 -15.11 4.43 -14.28
C GLY A 49 -16.47 5.09 -14.59
N ALA A 50 -17.45 4.96 -13.70
CA ALA A 50 -18.74 5.62 -13.82
C ALA A 50 -18.62 7.15 -13.74
N THR A 51 -17.79 7.71 -12.86
CA THR A 51 -17.56 9.17 -12.80
C THR A 51 -16.83 9.71 -14.04
N ARG A 52 -16.09 8.86 -14.75
CA ARG A 52 -15.49 9.18 -16.05
C ARG A 52 -16.46 9.06 -17.22
N GLY A 53 -17.65 8.48 -17.01
CA GLY A 53 -18.60 8.15 -18.07
C GLY A 53 -18.15 7.01 -19.00
N SER A 54 -17.09 6.28 -18.65
CA SER A 54 -16.57 5.17 -19.44
C SER A 54 -15.82 4.16 -18.57
N LEU A 55 -16.20 2.89 -18.71
CA LEU A 55 -15.50 1.75 -18.11
C LEU A 55 -14.35 1.24 -18.99
N ALA A 56 -14.20 1.76 -20.21
CA ALA A 56 -13.17 1.31 -21.13
C ALA A 56 -11.79 1.80 -20.66
N PRO A 57 -10.85 0.90 -20.31
CA PRO A 57 -9.50 1.29 -19.98
C PRO A 57 -8.75 1.76 -21.23
N SER A 58 -7.84 2.71 -21.07
CA SER A 58 -6.85 2.99 -22.12
C SER A 58 -5.86 1.83 -22.20
N PHE A 59 -5.43 1.49 -23.42
CA PHE A 59 -4.49 0.41 -23.64
C PHE A 59 -3.14 0.92 -24.13
N GLN A 60 -2.12 0.73 -23.30
CA GLN A 60 -0.73 0.97 -23.66
C GLN A 60 0.11 -0.18 -23.08
N PRO A 61 0.81 -1.01 -23.89
CA PRO A 61 1.41 -2.26 -23.42
C PRO A 61 2.34 -2.12 -22.21
N LYS A 62 3.23 -1.11 -22.21
CA LYS A 62 4.14 -0.86 -21.10
C LYS A 62 3.38 -0.42 -19.83
N GLY A 63 2.39 0.45 -19.98
CA GLY A 63 1.55 0.90 -18.86
C GLY A 63 0.75 -0.25 -18.24
N VAL A 64 0.16 -1.10 -19.09
CA VAL A 64 -0.54 -2.32 -18.66
C VAL A 64 0.42 -3.27 -17.93
N LEU A 65 1.63 -3.48 -18.44
CA LEU A 65 2.62 -4.33 -17.80
C LEU A 65 2.99 -3.82 -16.40
N PHE A 66 3.36 -2.55 -16.27
CA PHE A 66 3.71 -1.98 -14.95
C PHE A 66 2.52 -1.96 -13.98
N ALA A 67 1.30 -1.66 -14.47
CA ALA A 67 0.10 -1.72 -13.64
C ALA A 67 -0.24 -3.13 -13.19
N ALA A 68 -0.06 -4.13 -14.06
CA ALA A 68 -0.26 -5.54 -13.72
C ALA A 68 0.76 -6.02 -12.69
N LEU A 69 2.05 -5.67 -12.86
CA LEU A 69 3.09 -5.97 -11.88
C LEU A 69 2.82 -5.30 -10.53
N ALA A 70 2.35 -4.05 -10.54
CA ALA A 70 1.92 -3.37 -9.31
C ALA A 70 0.74 -4.10 -8.63
N GLY A 71 -0.25 -4.57 -9.40
CA GLY A 71 -1.37 -5.35 -8.88
C GLY A 71 -0.96 -6.70 -8.28
N ILE A 72 -0.01 -7.39 -8.91
CA ILE A 72 0.58 -8.65 -8.40
C ILE A 72 1.33 -8.38 -7.09
N ALA A 73 2.19 -7.37 -7.06
CA ALA A 73 2.94 -6.99 -5.87
C ALA A 73 2.01 -6.58 -4.72
N ALA A 74 0.99 -5.76 -5.00
CA ALA A 74 -0.01 -5.33 -4.03
C ALA A 74 -0.77 -6.53 -3.44
N THR A 75 -1.34 -7.39 -4.28
CA THR A 75 -2.12 -8.55 -3.82
C THR A 75 -1.26 -9.53 -3.02
N THR A 76 -0.01 -9.74 -3.44
CA THR A 76 0.95 -10.57 -2.71
C THR A 76 1.28 -9.96 -1.35
N GLY A 77 1.56 -8.66 -1.31
CA GLY A 77 1.80 -7.91 -0.08
C GLY A 77 0.61 -7.96 0.88
N MET A 78 -0.61 -7.81 0.35
CA MET A 78 -1.87 -7.95 1.11
C MET A 78 -1.97 -9.35 1.72
N ALA A 79 -1.64 -10.41 0.99
CA ALA A 79 -1.69 -11.78 1.51
C ALA A 79 -0.74 -11.98 2.71
N PHE A 80 0.49 -11.45 2.62
CA PHE A 80 1.43 -11.47 3.75
C PHE A 80 0.97 -10.56 4.89
N TYR A 81 0.39 -9.40 4.59
CA TYR A 81 -0.18 -8.49 5.58
C TYR A 81 -1.28 -9.17 6.40
N TYR A 82 -2.23 -9.85 5.74
CA TYR A 82 -3.31 -10.59 6.41
C TYR A 82 -2.75 -11.69 7.33
N ARG A 83 -1.75 -12.43 6.87
CA ARG A 83 -1.07 -13.46 7.68
C ARG A 83 -0.35 -12.87 8.89
N ALA A 84 0.32 -11.74 8.72
CA ALA A 84 0.98 -11.02 9.82
C ALA A 84 -0.06 -10.46 10.80
N ALA A 85 -1.12 -9.83 10.30
CA ALA A 85 -2.22 -9.27 11.10
C ALA A 85 -2.95 -10.35 11.90
N ALA A 86 -3.03 -11.60 11.41
CA ALA A 86 -3.58 -12.70 12.19
C ALA A 86 -2.77 -13.03 13.46
N ARG A 87 -1.45 -12.79 13.45
CA ARG A 87 -0.51 -13.26 14.48
C ARG A 87 0.09 -12.15 15.34
N LEU A 88 0.21 -10.95 14.79
CA LEU A 88 0.89 -9.81 15.41
C LEU A 88 -0.09 -8.68 15.72
N PRO A 89 0.19 -7.82 16.72
CA PRO A 89 -0.55 -6.59 16.92
C PRO A 89 -0.48 -5.69 15.67
N VAL A 90 -1.55 -4.93 15.41
CA VAL A 90 -1.63 -4.04 14.24
C VAL A 90 -0.52 -3.02 14.24
N SER A 91 -0.18 -2.48 15.41
CA SER A 91 0.93 -1.52 15.57
C SER A 91 2.24 -2.09 15.02
N VAL A 92 2.54 -3.37 15.26
CA VAL A 92 3.76 -4.00 14.73
C VAL A 92 3.71 -4.07 13.21
N VAL A 93 2.62 -4.64 12.67
CA VAL A 93 2.50 -4.87 11.23
C VAL A 93 2.46 -3.55 10.46
N SER A 94 1.69 -2.56 10.92
CA SER A 94 1.59 -1.25 10.28
C SER A 94 2.92 -0.48 10.32
N VAL A 95 3.62 -0.50 11.46
CA VAL A 95 4.90 0.19 11.60
C VAL A 95 5.99 -0.48 10.76
N THR A 96 6.09 -1.81 10.78
CA THR A 96 7.07 -2.52 9.94
C THR A 96 6.80 -2.28 8.46
N THR A 97 5.53 -2.33 8.03
CA THR A 97 5.17 -2.10 6.62
C THR A 97 5.32 -0.64 6.22
N ALA A 98 5.25 0.32 7.14
CA ALA A 98 5.55 1.73 6.88
C ALA A 98 6.99 2.01 6.45
N LEU A 99 7.89 1.01 6.47
CA LEU A 99 9.23 1.09 5.86
C LEU A 99 9.25 0.95 4.34
N TYR A 100 8.13 0.58 3.70
CA TYR A 100 8.06 0.44 2.24
C TYR A 100 8.55 1.68 1.44
N PRO A 101 8.42 2.94 1.92
CA PRO A 101 8.95 4.11 1.20
C PRO A 101 10.45 4.01 0.96
N LEU A 102 11.21 3.31 1.80
CA LEU A 102 12.64 3.08 1.54
C LEU A 102 12.88 2.20 0.32
N VAL A 103 12.09 1.14 0.19
CA VAL A 103 12.15 0.26 -0.98
C VAL A 103 11.78 1.06 -2.22
N SER A 104 10.75 1.89 -2.13
CA SER A 104 10.36 2.79 -3.22
C SER A 104 11.44 3.80 -3.57
N VAL A 105 12.10 4.41 -2.59
CA VAL A 105 13.20 5.35 -2.79
C VAL A 105 14.40 4.65 -3.42
N ALA A 106 14.77 3.47 -2.95
CA ALA A 106 15.85 2.68 -3.54
C ALA A 106 15.54 2.34 -5.01
N LEU A 107 14.31 1.92 -5.32
CA LEU A 107 13.88 1.69 -6.70
C LEU A 107 13.88 2.97 -7.54
N ALA A 108 13.49 4.11 -6.98
CA ALA A 108 13.55 5.40 -7.68
C ALA A 108 14.99 5.80 -8.03
N LEU A 109 15.93 5.60 -7.11
CA LEU A 109 17.36 5.84 -7.35
C LEU A 109 17.94 4.88 -8.41
N LEU A 110 17.62 3.58 -8.29
CA LEU A 110 18.25 2.52 -9.11
C LEU A 110 17.63 2.36 -10.50
N VAL A 111 16.29 2.48 -10.60
CA VAL A 111 15.54 2.18 -11.83
C VAL A 111 15.16 3.45 -12.58
N LEU A 112 14.71 4.49 -11.86
CA LEU A 112 14.31 5.76 -12.46
C LEU A 112 15.49 6.75 -12.60
N GLY A 113 16.62 6.46 -11.95
CA GLY A 113 17.81 7.33 -11.97
C GLY A 113 17.59 8.65 -11.25
N GLU A 114 16.62 8.71 -10.35
CA GLU A 114 16.34 9.93 -9.58
C GLU A 114 17.52 10.30 -8.69
N ARG A 115 17.68 11.60 -8.43
CA ARG A 115 18.68 12.12 -7.49
C ARG A 115 17.98 12.80 -6.34
N LEU A 116 18.24 12.30 -5.12
CA LEU A 116 17.72 12.93 -3.92
C LEU A 116 18.59 14.12 -3.52
N THR A 117 17.92 15.22 -3.20
CA THR A 117 18.53 16.37 -2.54
C THR A 117 18.93 16.01 -1.10
N PRO A 118 19.89 16.73 -0.48
CA PRO A 118 20.25 16.51 0.92
C PRO A 118 19.06 16.60 1.89
N ARG A 119 18.08 17.46 1.60
CA ARG A 119 16.84 17.58 2.39
C ARG A 119 15.96 16.33 2.31
N GLN A 120 15.86 15.70 1.15
CA GLN A 120 15.11 14.45 0.99
C GLN A 120 15.79 13.28 1.68
N TRP A 121 17.13 13.22 1.65
CA TRP A 121 17.91 12.27 2.43
C TRP A 121 17.67 12.41 3.94
N LEU A 122 17.68 13.64 4.45
CA LEU A 122 17.35 13.92 5.84
C LEU A 122 15.92 13.47 6.18
N GLY A 123 14.95 13.76 5.31
CA GLY A 123 13.57 13.30 5.48
C GLY A 123 13.45 11.78 5.53
N ALA A 124 14.15 11.05 4.65
CA ALA A 124 14.18 9.59 4.66
C ALA A 124 14.81 9.03 5.94
N ALA A 125 15.92 9.64 6.41
CA ALA A 125 16.56 9.26 7.66
C ALA A 125 15.66 9.51 8.89
N LEU A 126 14.93 10.62 8.92
CA LEU A 126 13.98 10.92 10.00
C LEU A 126 12.78 9.97 9.99
N ALA A 127 12.27 9.61 8.80
CA ALA A 127 11.21 8.61 8.67
C ALA A 127 11.66 7.23 9.20
N LEU A 128 12.91 6.84 8.93
CA LEU A 128 13.52 5.64 9.47
C LEU A 128 13.56 5.63 10.99
N VAL A 129 14.04 6.73 11.58
CA VAL A 129 14.10 6.88 13.04
C VAL A 129 12.69 6.82 13.63
N ALA A 130 11.71 7.51 13.05
CA ALA A 130 10.33 7.47 13.51
C ALA A 130 9.76 6.04 13.50
N VAL A 131 10.00 5.28 12.44
CA VAL A 131 9.56 3.88 12.36
C VAL A 131 10.30 3.00 13.37
N ALA A 132 11.62 3.17 13.54
CA ALA A 132 12.38 2.41 14.53
C ALA A 132 11.91 2.66 15.97
N LEU A 133 11.50 3.90 16.29
CA LEU A 133 10.96 4.26 17.60
C LEU A 133 9.54 3.73 17.84
N LEU A 134 8.72 3.65 16.78
CA LEU A 134 7.36 3.09 16.85
C LEU A 134 7.35 1.57 16.82
N ALA A 135 8.42 0.94 16.32
CA ALA A 135 8.54 -0.50 16.27
C ALA A 135 8.62 -1.02 17.72
N PRO A 136 7.86 -2.06 18.08
CA PRO A 136 7.95 -2.62 19.42
C PRO A 136 9.38 -3.10 19.68
N ALA A 137 9.93 -2.74 20.83
CA ALA A 137 11.11 -3.42 21.36
C ALA A 137 10.68 -4.87 21.63
N SER A 138 11.18 -5.81 20.81
CA SER A 138 11.00 -7.25 21.01
C SER A 138 11.53 -7.69 22.36
#